data_AF-A0A0F9M9G4-F1
#
_entry.id   AF-A0A0F9M9G4-F1
#
_cell.length_a   1.000
_cell.length_b   1.000
_cell.length_c   1.000
_cell.angle_alpha   90.00
_cell.angle_beta   90.00
_cell.angle_gamma   90.00
#
_symmetry.space_group_name_H-M   'P 1'
#
loop_
_entity.id
_entity.type
_entity.pdbx_description
1 polymer ?
#
loop_
_entity_poly.entity_id
_entity_poly.type
_entity_poly.pdbx_seq_one_letter_code
_entity_poly.pdbx_strand_id
1 'polypeptide(L)'
;MAIPEERLKKLEKQMGMLTTHPVFSKFLQGGPFAIPESGMLLGGRRIVGGDPTDGQSLLWNAILERFEPQDIPAIGGPPSGTAGGELGGTYPNPTVNATHSGSPHHTKYTGAEAIAAVEGEATLNLTGDVTIPAGKSLATGGIEFPDAGALTVSAGVITATGTFHSIIPESGTSDEIDTINGGSDGMVLILRPDLDTHLIDLKHGTGNIEIQGETDIRLSNTEEVAWLVYDGTLSKWLVSNPGTAAHTHASATTGGIMANPRLTGYLQLAEDAGAPSPSANTIRLVALDDGGVTKLYYRASDGTVYGPLVGYTDAEARAAAKRETHITLAHSISGVAFSS
;
A
#
# COMPACT_ATOMS: atom_id res chain seq x y z
N MET A 1 -71.91 -56.22 77.03
CA MET A 1 -72.89 -56.47 75.94
C MET A 1 -72.43 -57.71 75.22
N ALA A 2 -72.91 -58.89 75.62
CA ALA A 2 -72.51 -60.14 74.99
C ALA A 2 -72.98 -60.12 73.54
N ILE A 3 -72.08 -60.42 72.59
CA ILE A 3 -72.45 -60.55 71.18
C ILE A 3 -73.52 -61.65 71.11
N PRO A 4 -74.72 -61.37 70.56
CA PRO A 4 -75.75 -62.38 70.42
C PRO A 4 -75.17 -63.59 69.68
N GLU A 5 -75.35 -64.81 70.20
CA GLU A 5 -74.73 -66.02 69.64
C GLU A 5 -74.97 -66.19 68.13
N GLU A 6 -76.11 -65.73 67.63
CA GLU A 6 -76.40 -65.73 66.19
C GLU A 6 -75.43 -64.85 65.38
N ARG A 7 -75.04 -63.68 65.90
CA ARG A 7 -74.07 -62.81 65.22
C ARG A 7 -72.68 -63.45 65.20
N LEU A 8 -72.31 -64.14 66.26
CA LEU A 8 -71.03 -64.86 66.33
C LEU A 8 -71.01 -66.01 65.31
N LYS A 9 -72.04 -66.85 65.29
CA LYS A 9 -72.17 -67.94 64.29
C LYS A 9 -72.20 -67.42 62.86
N LYS A 10 -72.83 -66.26 62.62
CA LYS A 10 -72.85 -65.62 61.30
C LYS A 10 -71.44 -65.15 60.89
N LEU A 11 -70.69 -64.54 61.81
CA LEU A 11 -69.32 -64.11 61.57
C LEU A 11 -68.38 -65.29 61.32
N GLU A 12 -68.45 -66.35 62.13
CA GLU A 12 -67.65 -67.57 61.94
C GLU A 12 -67.93 -68.21 60.59
N LYS A 13 -69.21 -68.26 60.18
CA LYS A 13 -69.60 -68.75 58.86
C LYS A 13 -69.07 -67.87 57.73
N GLN A 14 -69.14 -66.54 57.87
CA GLN A 14 -68.62 -65.59 56.87
C GLN A 14 -67.09 -65.65 56.76
N MET A 15 -66.38 -65.75 57.89
CA MET A 15 -64.93 -65.90 57.93
C MET A 15 -64.49 -67.25 57.38
N GLY A 16 -65.22 -68.33 57.68
CA GLY A 16 -64.98 -69.66 57.11
C GLY A 16 -65.20 -69.71 55.60
N MET A 17 -66.21 -69.00 55.08
CA MET A 17 -66.39 -68.86 53.63
C MET A 17 -65.28 -68.05 52.99
N LEU A 18 -64.77 -67.02 53.67
CA LEU A 18 -63.69 -66.19 53.14
C LEU A 18 -62.37 -66.97 53.06
N THR A 19 -62.02 -67.75 54.09
CA THR A 19 -60.79 -68.56 54.10
C THR A 19 -60.82 -69.73 53.12
N THR A 20 -62.01 -70.24 52.77
CA THR A 20 -62.19 -71.30 51.77
C THR A 20 -62.51 -70.79 50.37
N HIS A 21 -62.70 -69.48 50.18
CA HIS A 21 -63.00 -68.91 48.88
C HIS A 21 -61.80 -69.07 47.93
N PRO A 22 -61.97 -69.67 46.73
CA PRO A 22 -60.86 -70.02 45.85
C PRO A 22 -60.02 -68.80 45.41
N VAL A 23 -60.64 -67.62 45.26
CA VAL A 23 -59.91 -66.38 44.94
C VAL A 23 -59.11 -65.87 46.14
N PHE A 24 -59.66 -65.97 47.36
CA PHE A 24 -59.00 -65.48 48.58
C PHE A 24 -57.88 -66.44 49.00
N SER A 25 -58.09 -67.75 48.87
CA SER A 25 -57.04 -68.75 49.01
C SER A 25 -55.91 -68.55 47.99
N LYS A 26 -56.21 -68.24 46.71
CA LYS A 26 -55.17 -67.93 45.72
C LYS A 26 -54.45 -66.61 45.97
N PHE A 27 -55.14 -65.63 46.55
CA PHE A 27 -54.57 -64.36 46.99
C PHE A 27 -53.58 -64.57 48.15
N LEU A 28 -53.87 -65.50 49.08
CA LEU A 28 -53.00 -65.85 50.20
C LEU A 28 -51.90 -66.89 49.87
N GLN A 29 -52.12 -67.78 48.88
CA GLN A 29 -51.20 -68.88 48.53
C GLN A 29 -50.11 -68.51 47.50
N GLY A 30 -49.90 -67.21 47.20
CA GLY A 30 -48.76 -66.78 46.38
C GLY A 30 -48.94 -66.95 44.86
N GLY A 31 -50.17 -66.94 44.34
CA GLY A 31 -50.43 -66.95 42.90
C GLY A 31 -50.13 -65.60 42.20
N PRO A 32 -50.38 -65.45 40.90
CA PRO A 32 -50.12 -64.21 40.13
C PRO A 32 -50.93 -62.97 40.57
N PHE A 33 -51.80 -63.11 41.56
CA PHE A 33 -52.56 -62.03 42.21
C PHE A 33 -52.20 -61.85 43.69
N ALA A 34 -51.23 -62.58 44.22
CA ALA A 34 -50.73 -62.33 45.56
C ALA A 34 -50.04 -60.97 45.57
N ILE A 35 -50.42 -60.12 46.53
CA ILE A 35 -49.66 -58.91 46.85
C ILE A 35 -48.47 -59.40 47.70
N PRO A 36 -47.24 -59.45 47.18
CA PRO A 36 -46.11 -59.84 48.00
C PRO A 36 -45.87 -58.78 49.08
N GLU A 37 -45.39 -59.21 50.25
CA GLU A 37 -45.01 -58.34 51.37
C GLU A 37 -43.98 -57.27 50.97
N SER A 38 -43.26 -57.48 49.86
CA SER A 38 -42.53 -56.45 49.12
C SER A 38 -42.37 -56.88 47.65
N GLY A 39 -42.87 -56.09 46.70
CA GLY A 39 -42.52 -56.22 45.28
C GLY A 39 -43.68 -56.01 44.29
N MET A 40 -43.44 -55.19 43.28
CA MET A 40 -44.34 -55.00 42.14
C MET A 40 -44.35 -56.22 41.19
N LEU A 41 -45.50 -56.52 40.58
CA LEU A 41 -45.61 -57.49 39.48
C LEU A 41 -45.43 -56.77 38.14
N LEU A 42 -44.60 -57.30 37.24
CA LEU A 42 -44.42 -56.77 35.89
C LEU A 42 -44.73 -57.87 34.86
N GLY A 43 -45.73 -57.64 34.00
CA GLY A 43 -46.17 -58.63 33.01
C GLY A 43 -46.70 -59.94 33.62
N GLY A 44 -47.24 -59.90 34.85
CA GLY A 44 -47.73 -61.10 35.58
C GLY A 44 -46.62 -62.00 36.15
N ARG A 45 -45.36 -61.59 36.02
CA ARG A 45 -44.20 -62.26 36.63
C ARG A 45 -43.71 -61.46 37.82
N ARG A 46 -43.30 -62.17 38.87
CA ARG A 46 -42.71 -61.57 40.07
C ARG A 46 -41.36 -60.94 39.72
N ILE A 47 -41.16 -59.67 40.07
CA ILE A 47 -39.83 -59.08 40.14
C ILE A 47 -39.14 -59.68 41.36
N VAL A 48 -38.00 -60.33 41.15
CA VAL A 48 -37.24 -60.98 42.21
C VAL A 48 -36.07 -60.08 42.57
N GLY A 49 -35.87 -59.81 43.87
CA GLY A 49 -34.83 -58.88 44.37
C GLY A 49 -35.38 -57.63 45.04
N GLY A 50 -36.70 -57.38 44.98
CA GLY A 50 -37.35 -56.20 45.56
C GLY A 50 -37.59 -55.09 44.53
N ASP A 51 -38.02 -53.91 45.00
CA ASP A 51 -38.18 -52.74 44.16
C ASP A 51 -36.80 -52.15 43.81
N PRO A 52 -36.56 -51.68 42.57
CA PRO A 52 -35.29 -51.04 42.21
C PRO A 52 -34.96 -49.86 43.12
N THR A 53 -33.70 -49.74 43.54
CA THR A 53 -33.19 -48.55 44.21
C THR A 53 -32.63 -47.53 43.20
N ASP A 54 -32.28 -46.33 43.67
CA ASP A 54 -31.67 -45.31 42.83
C ASP A 54 -30.44 -45.85 42.09
N GLY A 55 -30.31 -45.52 40.80
CA GLY A 55 -29.27 -46.05 39.91
C GLY A 55 -29.54 -47.44 39.29
N GLN A 56 -30.64 -48.10 39.64
CA GLN A 56 -31.00 -49.41 39.09
C GLN A 56 -32.10 -49.35 38.03
N SER A 57 -32.06 -50.29 37.08
CA SER A 57 -33.16 -50.58 36.16
C SER A 57 -33.55 -52.06 36.25
N LEU A 58 -34.79 -52.36 35.88
CA LEU A 58 -35.22 -53.75 35.71
C LEU A 58 -34.69 -54.28 34.39
N LEU A 59 -33.67 -55.12 34.46
CA LEU A 59 -33.05 -55.77 33.30
C LEU A 59 -33.52 -57.22 33.22
N TRP A 60 -33.69 -57.72 31.99
CA TRP A 60 -34.01 -59.13 31.77
C TRP A 60 -32.76 -59.98 31.97
N ASN A 61 -32.76 -60.81 33.00
CA ASN A 61 -31.73 -61.82 33.19
C ASN A 61 -32.09 -63.07 32.38
N ALA A 62 -31.42 -63.27 31.25
CA ALA A 62 -31.66 -64.41 30.36
C ALA A 62 -31.22 -65.76 30.96
N ILE A 63 -30.34 -65.77 31.97
CA ILE A 63 -29.88 -66.98 32.65
C ILE A 63 -30.92 -67.45 33.68
N LEU A 64 -31.55 -66.51 34.38
CA LEU A 64 -32.53 -66.78 35.44
C LEU A 64 -33.99 -66.64 34.97
N GLU A 65 -34.19 -66.35 33.68
CA GLU A 65 -35.46 -66.11 32.99
C GLU A 65 -36.43 -65.18 33.76
N ARG A 66 -35.90 -64.10 34.34
CA ARG A 66 -36.66 -63.17 35.18
C ARG A 66 -36.18 -61.74 35.06
N PHE A 67 -37.07 -60.81 35.42
CA PHE A 67 -36.69 -59.43 35.67
C PHE A 67 -36.18 -59.29 37.11
N GLU A 68 -35.02 -58.68 37.23
CA GLU A 68 -34.42 -58.32 38.51
C GLU A 68 -33.86 -56.89 38.41
N PRO A 69 -33.87 -56.11 39.50
CA PRO A 69 -33.16 -54.84 39.54
C PRO A 69 -31.66 -55.09 39.35
N GLN A 70 -31.04 -54.37 38.42
CA GLN A 70 -29.60 -54.32 38.27
C GLN A 70 -29.13 -52.88 38.11
N ASP A 71 -27.92 -52.60 38.59
CA ASP A 71 -27.28 -51.32 38.42
C ASP A 71 -27.19 -51.00 36.92
N ILE A 72 -27.66 -49.81 36.52
CA ILE A 72 -27.46 -49.33 35.15
C ILE A 72 -25.96 -49.05 35.02
N PRO A 73 -25.22 -49.75 34.13
CA PRO A 73 -23.82 -49.39 33.87
C PRO A 73 -23.82 -47.94 33.42
N ALA A 74 -22.94 -47.10 33.98
CA ALA A 74 -22.92 -45.66 33.72
C ALA A 74 -22.90 -45.36 32.20
N ILE A 75 -24.09 -45.15 31.62
CA ILE A 75 -24.28 -44.86 30.20
C ILE A 75 -24.27 -43.35 30.00
N GLY A 76 -23.09 -42.76 30.13
CA GLY A 76 -22.93 -41.32 29.99
C GLY A 76 -21.48 -40.84 29.92
N GLY A 77 -20.54 -41.74 29.66
CA GLY A 77 -19.17 -41.34 29.40
C GLY A 77 -19.08 -40.58 28.07
N PRO A 78 -18.12 -39.66 27.91
CA PRO A 78 -17.79 -39.17 26.59
C PRO A 78 -17.44 -40.36 25.67
N PRO A 79 -17.56 -40.21 24.33
CA PRO A 79 -17.32 -41.32 23.41
C PRO A 79 -15.98 -42.01 23.70
N SER A 80 -15.85 -43.25 23.24
CA SER A 80 -14.61 -44.01 23.39
C SER A 80 -14.22 -44.63 22.05
N GLY A 81 -12.94 -45.00 21.95
CA GLY A 81 -12.37 -45.58 20.73
C GLY A 81 -11.64 -44.56 19.85
N THR A 82 -11.12 -45.05 18.74
CA THR A 82 -10.35 -44.26 17.77
C THR A 82 -11.20 -43.15 17.17
N ALA A 83 -10.67 -41.94 17.14
CA ALA A 83 -11.31 -40.81 16.47
C ALA A 83 -11.25 -41.02 14.95
N GLY A 84 -12.31 -40.60 14.25
CA GLY A 84 -12.40 -40.72 12.79
C GLY A 84 -12.45 -39.36 12.09
N GLY A 85 -12.29 -39.38 10.77
CA GLY A 85 -12.33 -38.17 9.93
C GLY A 85 -11.12 -37.28 10.16
N GLU A 86 -11.36 -35.99 10.39
CA GLU A 86 -10.33 -34.95 10.60
C GLU A 86 -9.75 -34.93 12.02
N LEU A 87 -10.16 -35.88 12.85
CA LEU A 87 -9.69 -36.04 14.21
C LEU A 87 -8.73 -37.23 14.29
N GLY A 88 -7.59 -37.02 14.94
CA GLY A 88 -6.66 -38.07 15.33
C GLY A 88 -6.84 -38.50 16.79
N GLY A 89 -6.12 -39.55 17.18
CA GLY A 89 -6.12 -40.06 18.56
C GLY A 89 -7.40 -40.82 18.93
N THR A 90 -7.78 -40.75 20.20
CA THR A 90 -8.93 -41.49 20.76
C THR A 90 -9.85 -40.57 21.55
N TYR A 91 -11.15 -40.81 21.46
CA TYR A 91 -12.09 -40.21 22.38
C TYR A 91 -11.78 -40.63 23.84
N PRO A 92 -12.02 -39.76 24.82
CA PRO A 92 -12.87 -38.55 24.75
C PRO A 92 -12.18 -37.27 24.30
N ASN A 93 -10.86 -37.27 24.26
CA ASN A 93 -10.03 -36.10 23.93
C ASN A 93 -9.29 -36.36 22.62
N PRO A 94 -10.00 -36.41 21.47
CA PRO A 94 -9.33 -36.51 20.18
C PRO A 94 -8.50 -35.25 19.91
N THR A 95 -7.49 -35.37 19.06
CA THR A 95 -6.74 -34.23 18.53
C THR A 95 -7.27 -33.87 17.16
N VAL A 96 -7.09 -32.62 16.73
CA VAL A 96 -7.30 -32.25 15.32
C VAL A 96 -6.07 -32.68 14.54
N ASN A 97 -6.26 -33.47 13.48
CA ASN A 97 -5.16 -33.89 12.61
C ASN A 97 -4.61 -32.68 11.84
N ALA A 98 -3.29 -32.58 11.72
CA ALA A 98 -2.62 -31.48 11.00
C ALA A 98 -2.89 -31.51 9.49
N THR A 99 -3.19 -32.70 8.94
CA THR A 99 -3.46 -32.90 7.51
C THR A 99 -4.95 -32.97 7.23
N HIS A 100 -5.68 -31.89 7.50
CA HIS A 100 -7.09 -31.86 7.11
C HIS A 100 -7.27 -31.66 5.61
N SER A 101 -7.99 -32.55 4.93
CA SER A 101 -8.25 -32.40 3.50
C SER A 101 -9.54 -31.59 3.31
N GLY A 102 -9.41 -30.29 3.06
CA GLY A 102 -10.49 -29.51 2.43
C GLY A 102 -11.24 -28.50 3.32
N SER A 103 -10.74 -28.12 4.48
CA SER A 103 -11.17 -26.86 5.13
C SER A 103 -10.09 -25.79 4.89
N PRO A 104 -10.42 -24.57 4.46
CA PRO A 104 -9.44 -23.51 4.23
C PRO A 104 -8.95 -22.91 5.57
N HIS A 105 -8.43 -23.73 6.47
CA HIS A 105 -7.60 -23.26 7.59
C HIS A 105 -6.12 -23.20 7.17
N HIS A 106 -5.86 -22.78 5.95
CA HIS A 106 -4.66 -21.99 5.68
C HIS A 106 -5.00 -20.51 5.82
N THR A 107 -5.60 -20.15 6.97
CA THR A 107 -5.78 -18.75 7.29
C THR A 107 -4.39 -18.17 7.55
N LYS A 108 -3.85 -17.53 6.49
CA LYS A 108 -2.63 -16.73 6.45
C LYS A 108 -1.36 -17.57 6.30
N TYR A 109 -0.48 -17.17 5.37
CA TYR A 109 0.92 -17.59 5.31
C TYR A 109 1.70 -17.07 6.55
N THR A 110 1.22 -17.35 7.75
CA THR A 110 1.89 -17.09 9.03
C THR A 110 2.48 -18.36 9.63
N GLY A 111 2.32 -19.51 8.97
CA GLY A 111 3.02 -20.72 9.36
C GLY A 111 4.51 -20.55 9.07
N ALA A 112 5.35 -20.83 10.07
CA ALA A 112 6.80 -20.90 9.90
C ALA A 112 7.19 -21.84 8.74
N GLU A 113 6.36 -22.84 8.43
CA GLU A 113 6.55 -23.78 7.32
C GLU A 113 6.41 -23.13 5.94
N ALA A 114 5.48 -22.19 5.75
CA ALA A 114 5.34 -21.48 4.47
C ALA A 114 6.46 -20.45 4.28
N ILE A 115 6.87 -19.80 5.37
CA ILE A 115 8.04 -18.91 5.37
C ILE A 115 9.30 -19.71 5.08
N ALA A 116 9.51 -20.84 5.77
CA ALA A 116 10.64 -21.74 5.52
C ALA A 116 10.62 -22.36 4.13
N ALA A 117 9.43 -22.62 3.56
CA ALA A 117 9.32 -23.08 2.18
C ALA A 117 9.78 -22.00 1.19
N VAL A 118 9.52 -20.71 1.44
CA VAL A 118 10.01 -19.62 0.58
C VAL A 118 11.48 -19.30 0.84
N GLU A 119 11.89 -19.21 2.11
CA GLU A 119 13.27 -18.91 2.51
C GLU A 119 14.24 -20.08 2.25
N GLY A 120 13.72 -21.31 2.17
CA GLY A 120 14.47 -22.50 1.83
C GLY A 120 14.74 -22.66 0.34
N GLU A 121 14.04 -21.91 -0.52
CA GLU A 121 14.30 -21.90 -1.95
C GLU A 121 15.51 -21.01 -2.27
N ALA A 122 16.42 -21.52 -3.11
CA ALA A 122 17.53 -20.74 -3.60
C ALA A 122 17.08 -19.55 -4.48
N THR A 123 15.94 -19.72 -5.17
CA THR A 123 15.33 -18.72 -6.04
C THR A 123 13.81 -18.81 -5.97
N LEU A 124 13.13 -17.68 -5.82
CA LEU A 124 11.67 -17.60 -5.93
C LEU A 124 11.30 -17.14 -7.35
N ASN A 125 10.81 -18.06 -8.19
CA ASN A 125 10.29 -17.73 -9.52
C ASN A 125 8.77 -17.56 -9.46
N LEU A 126 8.28 -16.35 -9.76
CA LEU A 126 6.85 -16.05 -9.80
C LEU A 126 6.40 -15.98 -11.26
N THR A 127 5.46 -16.86 -11.64
CA THR A 127 4.96 -16.96 -13.03
C THR A 127 3.88 -15.93 -13.37
N GLY A 128 3.45 -15.13 -12.39
CA GLY A 128 2.45 -14.08 -12.55
C GLY A 128 2.90 -12.77 -11.92
N ASP A 129 2.05 -11.76 -12.04
CA ASP A 129 2.35 -10.40 -11.62
C ASP A 129 2.59 -10.29 -10.11
N VAL A 130 3.59 -9.50 -9.75
CA VAL A 130 3.83 -9.07 -8.37
C VAL A 130 3.16 -7.71 -8.16
N THR A 131 1.95 -7.72 -7.59
CA THR A 131 1.26 -6.46 -7.23
C THR A 131 1.66 -6.00 -5.83
N ILE A 132 2.13 -4.76 -5.72
CA ILE A 132 2.37 -4.09 -4.44
C ILE A 132 1.22 -3.09 -4.23
N PRO A 133 0.35 -3.29 -3.22
CA PRO A 133 -0.78 -2.39 -2.99
C PRO A 133 -0.35 -0.94 -2.72
N ALA A 134 -1.22 0.02 -3.02
CA ALA A 134 -0.98 1.43 -2.76
C ALA A 134 -0.56 1.68 -1.29
N GLY A 135 0.48 2.50 -1.11
CA GLY A 135 1.05 2.81 0.21
C GLY A 135 1.89 1.68 0.83
N LYS A 136 2.18 0.61 0.07
CA LYS A 136 3.17 -0.41 0.44
C LYS A 136 4.46 -0.20 -0.35
N SER A 137 5.54 -0.79 0.15
CA SER A 137 6.85 -0.74 -0.48
C SER A 137 7.45 -2.14 -0.49
N LEU A 138 8.15 -2.46 -1.56
CA LEU A 138 9.02 -3.62 -1.64
C LEU A 138 10.45 -3.13 -1.43
N ALA A 139 11.13 -3.68 -0.43
CA ALA A 139 12.55 -3.43 -0.18
C ALA A 139 13.35 -4.63 -0.68
N THR A 140 14.20 -4.42 -1.68
CA THR A 140 15.12 -5.43 -2.21
C THR A 140 16.55 -4.90 -2.16
N GLY A 141 17.53 -5.79 -2.12
CA GLY A 141 18.95 -5.39 -2.20
C GLY A 141 19.33 -4.80 -3.55
N GLY A 142 18.62 -5.19 -4.62
CA GLY A 142 18.76 -4.65 -5.96
C GLY A 142 17.51 -4.93 -6.80
N ILE A 143 17.37 -4.17 -7.88
CA ILE A 143 16.42 -4.44 -8.96
C ILE A 143 17.26 -4.62 -10.21
N GLU A 144 17.20 -5.81 -10.79
CA GLU A 144 17.90 -6.13 -12.04
C GLU A 144 16.90 -6.07 -13.19
N PHE A 145 17.26 -5.33 -14.24
CA PHE A 145 16.53 -5.29 -15.50
C PHE A 145 17.35 -6.07 -16.53
N PRO A 146 17.12 -7.38 -16.70
CA PRO A 146 17.88 -8.16 -17.67
C PRO A 146 17.63 -7.63 -19.08
N ASP A 147 18.63 -7.75 -19.95
CA ASP A 147 18.48 -7.39 -21.36
C ASP A 147 17.37 -8.25 -21.98
N ALA A 148 16.33 -7.58 -22.44
CA ALA A 148 15.17 -8.18 -23.08
C ALA A 148 15.38 -8.38 -24.59
N GLY A 149 16.61 -8.16 -25.08
CA GLY A 149 17.05 -8.44 -26.44
C GLY A 149 17.14 -7.19 -27.31
N ALA A 150 17.79 -7.34 -28.46
CA ALA A 150 17.94 -6.24 -29.41
C ALA A 150 16.64 -5.97 -30.17
N LEU A 151 16.27 -4.69 -30.30
CA LEU A 151 15.16 -4.22 -31.11
C LEU A 151 15.70 -3.50 -32.35
N THR A 152 15.30 -3.96 -33.53
CA THR A 152 15.61 -3.28 -34.78
C THR A 152 14.58 -2.19 -35.04
N VAL A 153 15.04 -0.97 -35.30
CA VAL A 153 14.17 0.13 -35.75
C VAL A 153 13.52 -0.27 -37.08
N SER A 154 12.26 0.11 -37.26
CA SER A 154 11.64 0.07 -38.58
C SER A 154 10.81 1.32 -38.82
N ALA A 155 11.21 2.12 -39.81
CA ALA A 155 10.57 3.38 -40.16
C ALA A 155 10.27 4.29 -38.94
N GLY A 156 11.25 4.45 -38.03
CA GLY A 156 11.10 5.28 -36.83
C GLY A 156 10.46 4.58 -35.63
N VAL A 157 10.10 3.30 -35.75
CA VAL A 157 9.31 2.58 -34.75
C VAL A 157 10.07 1.41 -34.12
N ILE A 158 9.92 1.26 -32.79
CA ILE A 158 10.26 0.03 -32.05
C ILE A 158 9.07 -0.46 -31.20
N THR A 159 9.11 -1.70 -30.74
CA THR A 159 8.11 -2.24 -29.79
C THR A 159 8.83 -2.76 -28.54
N ALA A 160 8.61 -2.12 -27.39
CA ALA A 160 9.22 -2.55 -26.14
C ALA A 160 8.62 -3.89 -25.67
N THR A 161 9.47 -4.86 -25.37
CA THR A 161 9.06 -6.19 -24.87
C THR A 161 9.58 -6.49 -23.46
N GLY A 162 10.35 -5.56 -22.88
CA GLY A 162 10.86 -5.58 -21.52
C GLY A 162 11.38 -4.20 -21.11
N THR A 163 12.07 -4.12 -19.97
CA THR A 163 12.58 -2.85 -19.44
C THR A 163 13.91 -2.43 -20.05
N PHE A 164 14.79 -3.35 -20.45
CA PHE A 164 16.09 -2.99 -21.00
C PHE A 164 16.28 -3.59 -22.39
N HIS A 165 16.60 -2.75 -23.37
CA HIS A 165 16.81 -3.15 -24.75
C HIS A 165 18.05 -2.48 -25.35
N SER A 166 18.76 -3.24 -26.17
CA SER A 166 19.68 -2.68 -27.17
C SER A 166 18.92 -2.35 -28.45
N ILE A 167 19.35 -1.33 -29.18
CA ILE A 167 18.70 -0.84 -30.40
C ILE A 167 19.63 -1.00 -31.60
N ILE A 168 19.12 -1.60 -32.67
CA ILE A 168 19.81 -1.77 -33.95
C ILE A 168 19.15 -0.82 -34.99
N PRO A 169 19.91 -0.05 -35.77
CA PRO A 169 19.39 0.70 -36.92
C PRO A 169 18.68 -0.20 -37.95
N GLU A 170 17.65 0.31 -38.63
CA GLU A 170 16.96 -0.37 -39.75
C GLU A 170 17.94 -0.62 -40.90
N SER A 171 18.83 0.36 -41.16
CA SER A 171 19.89 0.24 -42.14
C SER A 171 21.10 1.13 -41.80
N GLY A 172 22.27 0.76 -42.32
CA GLY A 172 23.50 1.54 -42.10
C GLY A 172 23.93 1.55 -40.64
N THR A 173 24.37 2.70 -40.14
CA THR A 173 24.90 2.88 -38.78
C THR A 173 24.17 3.98 -38.00
N SER A 174 23.04 4.49 -38.51
CA SER A 174 22.30 5.57 -37.90
C SER A 174 20.82 5.39 -38.14
N ASP A 175 20.01 5.64 -37.13
CA ASP A 175 18.56 5.67 -37.26
C ASP A 175 17.92 6.65 -36.27
N GLU A 176 16.66 6.96 -36.52
CA GLU A 176 15.83 7.77 -35.67
C GLU A 176 14.71 6.90 -35.08
N ILE A 177 14.33 7.17 -33.83
CA ILE A 177 13.13 6.61 -33.21
C ILE A 177 12.21 7.77 -32.85
N ASP A 178 10.99 7.75 -33.39
CA ASP A 178 9.92 8.67 -33.03
C ASP A 178 8.77 7.98 -32.28
N THR A 179 8.62 6.66 -32.44
CA THR A 179 7.49 5.92 -31.87
C THR A 179 7.95 4.64 -31.18
N ILE A 180 7.53 4.46 -29.94
CA ILE A 180 7.76 3.26 -29.15
C ILE A 180 6.40 2.66 -28.81
N ASN A 181 6.10 1.52 -29.43
CA ASN A 181 4.92 0.73 -29.09
C ASN A 181 5.13 -0.05 -27.79
N GLY A 182 4.02 -0.35 -27.12
CA GLY A 182 4.03 -0.93 -25.77
C GLY A 182 4.01 0.17 -24.70
N GLY A 183 4.18 -0.24 -23.44
CA GLY A 183 4.07 0.66 -22.29
C GLY A 183 2.75 0.49 -21.54
N SER A 184 2.85 0.47 -20.22
CA SER A 184 1.73 0.65 -19.29
C SER A 184 2.07 1.82 -18.38
N ASP A 185 1.07 2.50 -17.82
CA ASP A 185 1.30 3.70 -17.01
C ASP A 185 2.33 3.44 -15.89
N GLY A 186 3.38 4.26 -15.84
CA GLY A 186 4.50 4.12 -14.90
C GLY A 186 5.58 3.11 -15.29
N MET A 187 5.46 2.43 -16.45
CA MET A 187 6.48 1.48 -16.92
C MET A 187 7.81 2.19 -17.19
N VAL A 188 8.91 1.61 -16.69
CA VAL A 188 10.27 2.04 -17.00
C VAL A 188 10.78 1.31 -18.24
N LEU A 189 11.47 2.05 -19.11
CA LEU A 189 12.20 1.53 -20.27
C LEU A 189 13.60 2.16 -20.32
N ILE A 190 14.58 1.35 -20.72
CA ILE A 190 16.00 1.67 -20.79
C ILE A 190 16.47 1.26 -22.19
N LEU A 191 16.99 2.22 -22.95
CA LEU A 191 17.46 2.00 -24.33
C LEU A 191 18.93 2.38 -24.46
N ARG A 192 19.68 1.59 -25.25
CA ARG A 192 21.07 1.89 -25.66
C ARG A 192 21.33 1.39 -27.08
N PRO A 193 22.29 1.96 -27.83
CA PRO A 193 22.78 1.34 -29.07
C PRO A 193 23.34 -0.07 -28.82
N ASP A 194 23.19 -0.98 -29.77
CA ASP A 194 23.78 -2.34 -29.72
C ASP A 194 25.31 -2.33 -29.94
N LEU A 195 25.83 -1.33 -30.67
CA LEU A 195 27.26 -1.19 -30.98
C LEU A 195 27.74 0.26 -30.78
N ASP A 196 29.04 0.42 -30.49
CA ASP A 196 29.68 1.73 -30.29
C ASP A 196 29.71 2.60 -31.56
N THR A 197 29.40 2.00 -32.71
CA THR A 197 29.35 2.68 -34.01
C THR A 197 27.93 3.01 -34.46
N HIS A 198 26.90 2.59 -33.73
CA HIS A 198 25.51 2.85 -34.08
C HIS A 198 25.01 4.12 -33.38
N LEU A 199 24.46 5.04 -34.18
CA LEU A 199 23.89 6.29 -33.73
C LEU A 199 22.36 6.17 -33.71
N ILE A 200 21.76 6.31 -32.54
CA ILE A 200 20.30 6.24 -32.38
C ILE A 200 19.81 7.58 -31.87
N ASP A 201 18.96 8.23 -32.66
CA ASP A 201 18.35 9.52 -32.29
C ASP A 201 16.94 9.32 -31.78
N LEU A 202 16.69 9.62 -30.51
CA LEU A 202 15.33 9.72 -29.98
C LEU A 202 14.78 11.11 -30.34
N LYS A 203 13.67 11.13 -31.06
CA LYS A 203 13.06 12.35 -31.60
C LYS A 203 12.09 12.98 -30.62
N HIS A 204 12.38 14.19 -30.17
CA HIS A 204 11.48 14.94 -29.31
C HIS A 204 10.23 15.41 -30.08
N GLY A 205 9.07 15.35 -29.44
CA GLY A 205 7.82 15.93 -29.95
C GLY A 205 7.26 15.23 -31.20
N THR A 206 7.91 14.15 -31.63
CA THR A 206 7.53 13.32 -32.78
C THR A 206 7.01 11.99 -32.26
N GLY A 207 6.01 11.41 -32.93
CA GLY A 207 5.36 10.18 -32.49
C GLY A 207 4.87 10.25 -31.04
N ASN A 208 5.37 9.35 -30.19
CA ASN A 208 5.01 9.29 -28.77
C ASN A 208 6.18 9.52 -27.80
N ILE A 209 7.26 10.19 -28.24
CA ILE A 209 8.42 10.49 -27.40
C ILE A 209 8.44 11.97 -27.00
N GLU A 210 8.62 12.22 -25.71
CA GLU A 210 8.74 13.55 -25.11
C GLU A 210 10.03 13.60 -24.29
N ILE A 211 10.90 14.58 -24.54
CA ILE A 211 12.25 14.59 -23.98
C ILE A 211 12.41 15.82 -23.11
N GLN A 212 12.93 15.64 -21.90
CA GLN A 212 13.28 16.77 -21.04
C GLN A 212 14.28 17.70 -21.75
N GLY A 213 13.92 18.99 -21.86
CA GLY A 213 14.73 19.99 -22.58
C GLY A 213 14.35 20.17 -24.05
N GLU A 214 13.26 19.53 -24.51
CA GLU A 214 12.60 19.78 -25.79
C GLU A 214 13.56 19.67 -27.01
N THR A 215 14.54 18.77 -26.92
CA THR A 215 15.55 18.57 -27.96
C THR A 215 15.78 17.07 -28.13
N ASP A 216 16.02 16.64 -29.38
CA ASP A 216 16.40 15.26 -29.69
C ASP A 216 17.63 14.84 -28.87
N ILE A 217 17.67 13.55 -28.50
CA ILE A 217 18.85 12.93 -27.88
C ILE A 217 19.47 11.97 -28.86
N ARG A 218 20.78 12.13 -29.08
CA ARG A 218 21.59 11.12 -29.76
C ARG A 218 22.25 10.21 -28.74
N LEU A 219 22.09 8.91 -28.92
CA LEU A 219 22.91 7.87 -28.30
C LEU A 219 23.93 7.40 -29.34
N SER A 220 25.21 7.54 -29.03
CA SER A 220 26.32 7.47 -29.98
C SER A 220 27.25 6.28 -29.77
N ASN A 221 27.12 5.61 -28.64
CA ASN A 221 27.89 4.42 -28.31
C ASN A 221 27.12 3.58 -27.29
N THR A 222 27.63 2.40 -26.96
CA THR A 222 26.93 1.50 -26.04
C THR A 222 26.88 2.04 -24.61
N GLU A 223 27.75 2.96 -24.18
CA GLU A 223 27.76 3.49 -22.81
C GLU A 223 26.66 4.53 -22.56
N GLU A 224 26.05 5.05 -23.64
CA GLU A 224 24.96 6.02 -23.56
C GLU A 224 23.59 5.33 -23.45
N VAL A 225 22.82 5.74 -22.45
CA VAL A 225 21.57 5.09 -22.08
C VAL A 225 20.47 6.13 -21.91
N ALA A 226 19.35 5.94 -22.60
CA ALA A 226 18.13 6.71 -22.37
C ALA A 226 17.27 6.02 -21.29
N TRP A 227 16.77 6.81 -20.34
CA TRP A 227 15.83 6.38 -19.32
C TRP A 227 14.46 6.98 -19.60
N LEU A 228 13.46 6.13 -19.76
CA LEU A 228 12.11 6.52 -20.14
C LEU A 228 11.08 6.00 -19.12
N VAL A 229 10.02 6.78 -18.90
CA VAL A 229 8.83 6.33 -18.17
C VAL A 229 7.61 6.58 -19.05
N TYR A 230 6.74 5.58 -19.19
CA TYR A 230 5.48 5.75 -19.91
C TYR A 230 4.45 6.45 -19.03
N ASP A 231 3.87 7.54 -19.54
CA ASP A 231 2.73 8.21 -18.94
C ASP A 231 1.48 7.87 -19.78
N GLY A 232 0.57 7.10 -19.18
CA GLY A 232 -0.66 6.66 -19.84
C GLY A 232 -1.68 7.77 -20.04
N THR A 233 -1.60 8.85 -19.25
CA THR A 233 -2.47 10.02 -19.40
C THR A 233 -2.06 10.85 -20.61
N LEU A 234 -0.76 11.06 -20.80
CA LEU A 234 -0.21 11.77 -21.96
C LEU A 234 -0.12 10.87 -23.20
N SER A 235 -0.15 9.53 -23.00
CA SER A 235 0.19 8.54 -24.03
C SER A 235 1.57 8.79 -24.63
N LYS A 236 2.54 9.14 -23.77
CA LYS A 236 3.91 9.51 -24.14
C LYS A 236 4.93 8.73 -23.32
N TRP A 237 6.07 8.43 -23.93
CA TRP A 237 7.29 8.07 -23.23
C TRP A 237 8.05 9.34 -22.87
N LEU A 238 8.17 9.58 -21.56
CA LEU A 238 8.91 10.71 -21.02
C LEU A 238 10.37 10.31 -20.84
N VAL A 239 11.28 10.93 -21.58
CA VAL A 239 12.72 10.65 -21.57
C VAL A 239 13.40 11.63 -20.62
N SER A 240 14.12 11.07 -19.64
CA SER A 240 15.03 11.84 -18.80
C SER A 240 16.26 12.24 -19.59
N ASN A 241 16.60 13.52 -19.59
CA ASN A 241 17.83 14.03 -20.18
C ASN A 241 18.68 14.72 -19.11
N PRO A 242 19.74 14.05 -18.59
CA PRO A 242 20.67 14.71 -17.67
C PRO A 242 21.58 15.73 -18.39
N GLY A 243 21.58 15.78 -19.72
CA GLY A 243 22.48 16.60 -20.54
C GLY A 243 21.92 17.99 -20.88
N THR A 244 22.48 19.02 -20.24
CA THR A 244 22.37 20.46 -20.56
C THR A 244 21.05 21.19 -20.32
N ALA A 245 20.02 20.54 -19.77
CA ALA A 245 18.93 21.31 -19.18
C ALA A 245 19.43 21.96 -17.88
N ALA A 246 19.98 23.16 -18.00
CA ALA A 246 19.49 24.22 -17.13
C ALA A 246 17.97 24.15 -17.27
N HIS A 247 17.29 23.42 -16.37
CA HIS A 247 15.88 23.64 -16.21
C HIS A 247 15.81 25.09 -15.80
N THR A 248 15.54 25.94 -16.78
CA THR A 248 15.18 27.31 -16.48
C THR A 248 13.86 27.12 -15.75
N HIS A 249 13.87 27.28 -14.42
CA HIS A 249 12.75 27.98 -13.83
C HIS A 249 12.62 29.19 -14.72
N ALA A 250 11.55 29.27 -15.52
CA ALA A 250 11.31 30.39 -16.40
C ALA A 250 11.72 31.61 -15.61
N SER A 251 12.87 32.20 -15.97
CA SER A 251 13.34 33.40 -15.31
C SER A 251 12.18 34.33 -15.58
N ALA A 252 11.41 34.61 -14.53
CA ALA A 252 10.17 35.34 -14.66
C ALA A 252 10.50 36.50 -15.60
N THR A 253 9.70 36.66 -16.65
CA THR A 253 9.87 37.62 -17.74
C THR A 253 9.82 39.07 -17.24
N THR A 254 10.26 39.34 -16.02
CA THR A 254 10.37 40.61 -15.33
C THR A 254 11.44 40.48 -14.23
N GLY A 255 12.66 40.91 -14.55
CA GLY A 255 13.53 41.58 -13.57
C GLY A 255 14.09 40.76 -12.42
N GLY A 256 14.57 39.55 -12.67
CA GLY A 256 15.43 38.83 -11.72
C GLY A 256 16.74 39.58 -11.49
N ILE A 257 16.78 40.43 -10.45
CA ILE A 257 18.00 40.98 -9.88
C ILE A 257 18.86 39.78 -9.49
N MET A 258 19.95 39.54 -10.23
CA MET A 258 20.96 38.57 -9.80
C MET A 258 21.36 38.94 -8.38
N ALA A 259 21.13 38.03 -7.44
CA ALA A 259 21.56 38.19 -6.06
C ALA A 259 23.08 38.35 -6.05
N ASN A 260 23.52 39.61 -5.98
CA ASN A 260 24.89 40.05 -5.70
C ASN A 260 25.99 39.14 -6.29
N PRO A 261 26.14 39.01 -7.62
CA PRO A 261 27.41 38.52 -8.11
C PRO A 261 28.40 39.65 -7.86
N ARG A 262 29.40 39.42 -7.00
CA ARG A 262 30.68 40.11 -7.20
C ARG A 262 31.14 39.68 -8.59
N LEU A 263 30.74 40.44 -9.60
CA LEU A 263 31.05 40.16 -10.99
C LEU A 263 32.55 40.42 -11.13
N THR A 264 33.36 39.36 -11.17
CA THR A 264 34.77 39.48 -11.54
C THR A 264 34.81 39.59 -13.06
N GLY A 265 34.71 40.82 -13.60
CA GLY A 265 34.61 41.08 -15.03
C GLY A 265 33.94 42.42 -15.36
N TYR A 266 33.41 42.56 -16.58
CA TYR A 266 32.63 43.72 -17.01
C TYR A 266 31.13 43.37 -17.10
N LEU A 267 30.27 44.33 -16.76
CA LEU A 267 28.83 44.25 -17.02
C LEU A 267 28.55 44.90 -18.39
N GLN A 268 28.21 44.09 -19.40
CA GLN A 268 27.83 44.60 -20.71
C GLN A 268 26.36 45.05 -20.69
N LEU A 269 26.13 46.33 -20.93
CA LEU A 269 24.80 46.93 -21.07
C LEU A 269 24.62 47.36 -22.53
N ALA A 270 23.54 46.92 -23.17
CA ALA A 270 23.20 47.36 -24.53
C ALA A 270 22.57 48.76 -24.48
N GLU A 271 22.76 49.53 -25.56
CA GLU A 271 22.14 50.85 -25.71
C GLU A 271 20.62 50.75 -25.72
N ASP A 272 19.98 51.64 -24.97
CA ASP A 272 18.52 51.73 -24.91
C ASP A 272 18.03 52.98 -25.64
N ALA A 273 17.38 52.77 -26.79
CA ALA A 273 16.85 53.85 -27.61
C ALA A 273 15.45 54.34 -27.19
N GLY A 274 14.85 53.83 -26.10
CA GLY A 274 13.44 54.11 -25.84
C GLY A 274 12.84 53.71 -24.49
N ALA A 275 13.62 53.50 -23.43
CA ALA A 275 13.05 53.16 -22.11
C ALA A 275 11.93 54.14 -21.67
N PRO A 276 10.80 53.64 -21.13
CA PRO A 276 9.84 54.46 -20.42
C PRO A 276 10.39 54.94 -19.06
N SER A 277 9.78 55.98 -18.48
CA SER A 277 10.11 56.47 -17.14
C SER A 277 9.92 55.36 -16.08
N PRO A 278 10.79 55.30 -15.06
CA PRO A 278 10.63 54.34 -13.97
C PRO A 278 9.42 54.70 -13.08
N SER A 279 8.88 53.70 -12.38
CA SER A 279 7.84 53.89 -11.36
C SER A 279 8.29 54.82 -10.24
N ALA A 280 7.33 55.39 -9.50
CA ALA A 280 7.64 56.21 -8.32
C ALA A 280 8.61 55.49 -7.37
N ASN A 281 9.53 56.24 -6.76
CA ASN A 281 10.58 55.76 -5.85
C ASN A 281 11.55 54.73 -6.47
N THR A 282 11.67 54.70 -7.79
CA THR A 282 12.57 53.79 -8.51
C THR A 282 13.58 54.59 -9.32
N ILE A 283 14.86 54.19 -9.26
CA ILE A 283 15.93 54.73 -10.13
C ILE A 283 16.23 53.67 -11.19
N ARG A 284 16.30 54.07 -12.46
CA ARG A 284 16.72 53.20 -13.56
C ARG A 284 18.08 53.65 -14.09
N LEU A 285 19.03 52.72 -14.18
CA LEU A 285 20.30 52.92 -14.89
C LEU A 285 20.10 52.59 -16.37
N VAL A 286 20.51 53.48 -17.27
CA VAL A 286 20.38 53.31 -18.72
C VAL A 286 21.71 53.59 -19.42
N ALA A 287 22.03 52.79 -20.42
CA ALA A 287 23.15 53.02 -21.32
C ALA A 287 22.63 53.84 -22.51
N LEU A 288 23.11 55.07 -22.67
CA LEU A 288 22.74 55.96 -23.78
C LEU A 288 23.96 56.23 -24.65
N ASP A 289 23.73 56.33 -25.97
CA ASP A 289 24.73 56.85 -26.89
C ASP A 289 24.84 58.38 -26.70
N ASP A 290 26.05 58.82 -26.37
CA ASP A 290 26.41 60.24 -26.24
C ASP A 290 27.59 60.55 -27.17
N GLY A 291 27.27 60.73 -28.45
CA GLY A 291 28.23 61.11 -29.49
C GLY A 291 29.08 59.96 -30.02
N GLY A 292 28.52 58.74 -30.13
CA GLY A 292 29.19 57.53 -30.60
C GLY A 292 29.89 56.74 -29.48
N VAL A 293 29.60 57.06 -28.22
CA VAL A 293 30.14 56.39 -27.03
C VAL A 293 29.00 56.10 -26.07
N THR A 294 28.81 54.82 -25.76
CA THR A 294 27.83 54.40 -24.76
C THR A 294 28.29 54.83 -23.36
N LYS A 295 27.51 55.68 -22.71
CA LYS A 295 27.74 56.10 -21.31
C LYS A 295 26.56 55.70 -20.43
N LEU A 296 26.83 55.53 -19.13
CA LEU A 296 25.79 55.22 -18.16
C LEU A 296 25.13 56.50 -17.64
N TYR A 297 23.81 56.53 -17.66
CA TYR A 297 22.97 57.57 -17.09
C TYR A 297 22.01 56.95 -16.07
N TYR A 298 21.37 57.78 -15.26
CA TYR A 298 20.20 57.35 -14.50
C TYR A 298 18.99 58.22 -14.84
N ARG A 299 17.80 57.62 -14.85
CA ARG A 299 16.54 58.33 -15.01
C ARG A 299 15.76 58.28 -13.71
N ALA A 300 15.32 59.44 -13.25
CA ALA A 300 14.44 59.57 -12.10
C ALA A 300 12.98 59.28 -12.48
N SER A 301 12.13 59.05 -11.48
CA SER A 301 10.72 58.70 -11.68
C SER A 301 9.88 59.81 -12.32
N ASP A 302 10.38 61.05 -12.31
CA ASP A 302 9.79 62.20 -13.01
C ASP A 302 10.14 62.22 -14.51
N GLY A 303 10.97 61.28 -14.98
CA GLY A 303 11.43 61.19 -16.37
C GLY A 303 12.73 61.94 -16.66
N THR A 304 13.25 62.72 -15.70
CA THR A 304 14.50 63.47 -15.86
C THR A 304 15.70 62.52 -15.95
N VAL A 305 16.56 62.73 -16.95
CA VAL A 305 17.79 61.95 -17.15
C VAL A 305 18.99 62.73 -16.59
N TYR A 306 19.80 62.06 -15.77
CA TYR A 306 21.00 62.61 -15.14
C TYR A 306 22.23 61.79 -15.53
N GLY A 307 23.32 62.49 -15.84
CA GLY A 307 24.60 61.88 -16.20
C GLY A 307 25.37 62.66 -17.27
N PRO A 308 26.43 62.07 -17.85
CA PRO A 308 26.88 60.69 -17.60
C PRO A 308 27.35 60.48 -16.15
N LEU A 309 27.09 59.31 -15.58
CA LEU A 309 27.64 58.85 -14.30
C LEU A 309 29.15 58.64 -14.47
N VAL A 310 29.89 59.73 -14.53
CA VAL A 310 31.35 59.74 -14.54
C VAL A 310 31.79 59.64 -13.09
N GLY A 311 32.60 58.65 -12.76
CA GLY A 311 33.39 58.71 -11.53
C GLY A 311 34.31 59.91 -11.65
N TYR A 312 33.98 61.02 -10.98
CA TYR A 312 34.84 62.19 -10.98
C TYR A 312 36.23 61.75 -10.52
N THR A 313 37.26 62.06 -11.30
CA THR A 313 38.61 62.03 -10.74
C THR A 313 38.68 63.13 -9.67
N ASP A 314 39.43 62.90 -8.58
CA ASP A 314 39.54 63.87 -7.47
C ASP A 314 39.92 65.29 -7.94
N ALA A 315 40.60 65.40 -9.08
CA ALA A 315 40.99 66.66 -9.71
C ALA A 315 39.80 67.45 -10.30
N GLU A 316 38.82 66.77 -10.90
CA GLU A 316 37.65 67.38 -11.52
C GLU A 316 36.59 67.76 -10.47
N ALA A 317 36.39 66.92 -9.45
CA ALA A 317 35.53 67.25 -8.31
C ALA A 317 36.04 68.49 -7.55
N ARG A 318 37.37 68.61 -7.37
CA ARG A 318 38.01 69.81 -6.78
C ARG A 318 37.89 71.05 -7.66
N ALA A 319 37.88 70.91 -8.98
CA ALA A 319 37.70 72.04 -9.90
C ALA A 319 36.25 72.53 -9.95
N ALA A 320 35.27 71.62 -9.85
CA ALA A 320 33.85 71.96 -9.74
C ALA A 320 33.53 72.67 -8.42
N ALA A 321 34.02 72.16 -7.28
CA ALA A 321 33.86 72.82 -5.97
C ALA A 321 34.57 74.19 -5.89
N LYS A 322 35.65 74.39 -6.66
CA LYS A 322 36.32 75.71 -6.77
C LYS A 322 35.63 76.70 -7.70
N ARG A 323 34.70 76.26 -8.56
CA ARG A 323 33.94 77.13 -9.49
C ARG A 323 32.62 77.63 -8.91
N GLU A 324 32.17 77.11 -7.78
CA GLU A 324 31.08 77.72 -7.00
C GLU A 324 31.62 78.88 -6.16
N THR A 325 31.87 80.04 -6.79
CA THR A 325 32.20 81.27 -6.07
C THR A 325 30.97 82.04 -5.59
N HIS A 326 29.74 81.56 -5.82
CA HIS A 326 28.50 82.21 -5.39
C HIS A 326 27.49 81.20 -4.84
N ILE A 327 27.51 80.96 -3.52
CA ILE A 327 26.31 80.53 -2.80
C ILE A 327 25.35 81.72 -2.84
N THR A 328 24.34 81.67 -3.70
CA THR A 328 23.24 82.65 -3.66
C THR A 328 22.33 82.27 -2.50
N LEU A 329 22.61 82.77 -1.30
CA LEU A 329 21.63 82.80 -0.21
C LEU A 329 20.57 83.83 -0.60
N ALA A 330 19.44 83.35 -1.13
CA ALA A 330 18.30 84.17 -1.49
C ALA A 330 17.57 84.70 -0.24
N HIS A 331 18.17 85.64 0.51
CA HIS A 331 17.43 86.48 1.46
C HIS A 331 18.06 87.87 1.53
N SER A 332 17.25 88.91 1.33
CA SER A 332 17.66 90.31 1.40
C SER A 332 18.21 90.65 2.79
N ILE A 333 19.45 91.12 2.87
CA ILE A 333 19.89 91.95 3.99
C ILE A 333 20.50 93.22 3.40
N SER A 334 19.71 94.28 3.44
CA SER A 334 20.18 95.65 3.27
C SER A 334 21.02 96.02 4.49
N GLY A 335 22.30 96.35 4.30
CA GLY A 335 23.05 97.16 5.25
C GLY A 335 24.22 96.52 5.99
N VAL A 336 25.21 95.96 5.28
CA VAL A 336 26.57 95.83 5.86
C VAL A 336 27.58 96.46 4.91
N ALA A 337 28.09 97.62 5.32
CA ALA A 337 29.17 98.33 4.65
C ALA A 337 30.52 97.68 5.01
N PHE A 338 31.34 97.38 3.99
CA PHE A 338 32.77 97.21 4.19
C PHE A 338 33.43 98.57 3.92
N SER A 339 33.99 99.19 4.96
CA SER A 339 34.86 100.37 4.78
C SER A 339 36.18 99.94 4.15
N SER A 340 36.71 100.82 3.29
CA SER A 340 37.97 100.70 2.54
C SER A 340 39.18 100.25 3.35
#